data_AF-A0A7S2B2Q4-F1
#
_entry.id   AF-A0A7S2B2Q4-F1
#
_cell.length_a   1.000
_cell.length_b   1.000
_cell.length_c   1.000
_cell.angle_alpha   90.00
_cell.angle_beta   90.00
_cell.angle_gamma   90.00
#
_symmetry.space_group_name_H-M   'P 1'
#
loop_
_entity.id
_entity.type
_entity.pdbx_description
1 polymer ?
#
loop_
_entity_poly.entity_id
_entity_poly.type
_entity_poly.pdbx_seq_one_letter_code
_entity_poly.pdbx_strand_id
1 'polypeptide(L)'
;RYRIMAPLLMRPVVVTRPCKSHHRNVLRRCRYVDTMLIIAATLLLTTMTMTIIQSIARTTTSQHNNNVPRLARFREDGLGFPQNSRREQQKPGIAQHTHANANANASANANANSSTTPARFFRDALYACPQHQKPITFSNVSSTKHRIDAYQLGDIVKFYRGAESEHAFTLPNGIRPQPCRRFNHSIACSYVRAYRHSGTYPNMEVLDEVTPLVEPRPEAVMHLRLGDVAKGDCWNKDCKIKLRTGTKIQYQFTEKDYDTIRDELKDLGTITIVANPSHVSNPSTIAWSEKYINHAMAYLRRLGVCPVYRGIRDADDDFAFATSAKVFVQGGGGYSRFMAKLVMKRGGRVLTPGAQVESLSN
;
A
#
# COMPACT_ATOMS: atom_id res chain seq x y z
N ARG A 1 -61.49 5.09 -10.71
CA ARG A 1 -61.13 6.48 -11.07
C ARG A 1 -60.34 7.07 -9.89
N TYR A 2 -59.02 6.88 -9.87
CA TYR A 2 -58.18 7.34 -8.77
C TYR A 2 -57.80 8.81 -8.97
N ARG A 3 -58.24 9.68 -8.05
CA ARG A 3 -57.83 11.09 -7.97
C ARG A 3 -56.42 11.13 -7.38
N ILE A 4 -55.45 11.56 -8.19
CA ILE A 4 -54.13 11.95 -7.73
C ILE A 4 -54.27 13.31 -7.04
N MET A 5 -54.03 13.39 -5.74
CA MET A 5 -53.84 14.66 -5.04
C MET A 5 -52.40 15.13 -5.27
N ALA A 6 -52.26 16.28 -5.93
CA ALA A 6 -50.99 16.99 -6.04
C ALA A 6 -50.64 17.64 -4.68
N PRO A 7 -49.40 17.54 -4.19
CA PRO A 7 -49.00 18.24 -2.98
C PRO A 7 -48.81 19.74 -3.29
N LEU A 8 -49.43 20.57 -2.45
CA LEU A 8 -49.21 22.02 -2.39
C LEU A 8 -47.72 22.32 -2.15
N LEU A 9 -47.08 22.94 -3.16
CA LEU A 9 -45.76 23.55 -3.04
C LEU A 9 -45.86 24.76 -2.10
N MET A 10 -45.40 24.61 -0.87
CA MET A 10 -45.12 25.75 0.01
C MET A 10 -43.98 26.56 -0.58
N ARG A 11 -44.26 27.82 -0.92
CA ARG A 11 -43.23 28.80 -1.28
C ARG A 11 -42.40 29.14 -0.04
N PRO A 12 -41.06 29.07 -0.08
CA PRO A 12 -40.25 29.58 1.02
C PRO A 12 -40.42 31.10 1.09
N VAL A 13 -40.97 31.57 2.21
CA VAL A 13 -40.97 33.00 2.57
C VAL A 13 -39.55 33.34 3.01
N VAL A 14 -38.77 33.94 2.11
CA VAL A 14 -37.45 34.48 2.44
C VAL A 14 -37.67 35.81 3.17
N VAL A 15 -37.62 35.78 4.50
CA VAL A 15 -37.59 37.00 5.33
C VAL A 15 -36.18 37.56 5.27
N THR A 16 -35.92 38.48 4.33
CA THR A 16 -34.69 39.27 4.32
C THR A 16 -34.79 40.38 5.37
N ARG A 17 -34.19 40.19 6.54
CA ARG A 17 -33.93 41.31 7.46
C ARG A 17 -32.66 42.04 7.01
N PRO A 18 -32.68 43.37 6.82
CA PRO A 18 -31.48 44.11 6.47
C PRO A 18 -30.53 44.20 7.67
N CYS A 19 -29.37 43.54 7.58
CA CYS A 19 -28.26 43.71 8.52
C CYS A 19 -27.63 45.09 8.32
N LYS A 20 -28.07 46.10 9.08
CA LYS A 20 -27.32 47.35 9.27
C LYS A 20 -26.29 47.16 10.39
N SER A 21 -25.03 46.86 10.05
CA SER A 21 -23.90 47.11 10.97
C SER A 21 -22.59 47.38 10.22
N HIS A 22 -21.83 48.36 10.70
CA HIS A 22 -20.62 48.91 10.07
C HIS A 22 -19.33 48.12 10.36
N HIS A 23 -19.42 46.83 10.70
CA HIS A 23 -18.23 46.01 10.98
C HIS A 23 -17.98 44.96 9.89
N ARG A 24 -16.86 45.12 9.16
CA ARG A 24 -16.40 44.22 8.07
C ARG A 24 -16.32 42.73 8.47
N ASN A 25 -16.19 42.41 9.75
CA ASN A 25 -16.09 41.04 10.24
C ASN A 25 -17.45 40.31 10.35
N VAL A 26 -18.56 41.04 10.46
CA VAL A 26 -19.92 40.42 10.55
C VAL A 26 -20.42 39.99 9.17
N LEU A 27 -20.04 40.72 8.11
CA LEU A 27 -20.37 40.39 6.71
C LEU A 27 -19.75 39.07 6.24
N ARG A 28 -18.58 38.69 6.77
CA ARG A 28 -17.94 37.39 6.44
C ARG A 28 -18.68 36.20 7.03
N ARG A 29 -19.25 36.32 8.24
CA ARG A 29 -20.03 35.24 8.86
C ARG A 29 -21.36 34.99 8.14
N CYS A 30 -22.02 36.05 7.66
CA CYS A 30 -23.29 35.90 6.93
C CYS A 30 -23.10 35.14 5.60
N ARG A 31 -22.07 35.46 4.81
CA ARG A 31 -21.78 34.74 3.55
C ARG A 31 -21.43 33.27 3.75
N TYR A 32 -20.82 32.92 4.88
CA TYR A 32 -20.45 31.53 5.18
C TYR A 32 -21.67 30.65 5.45
N VAL A 33 -22.68 31.18 6.15
CA VAL A 33 -23.92 30.46 6.46
C VAL A 33 -24.72 30.17 5.19
N ASP A 34 -24.84 31.15 4.29
CA ASP A 34 -25.56 30.97 3.02
C ASP A 34 -24.87 29.92 2.13
N THR A 35 -23.53 29.91 2.08
CA THR A 35 -22.77 28.94 1.29
C THR A 35 -22.92 27.52 1.83
N MET A 36 -22.91 27.35 3.16
CA MET A 36 -23.11 26.04 3.79
C MET A 36 -24.53 25.51 3.57
N LEU A 37 -25.54 26.39 3.57
CA LEU A 37 -26.92 26.01 3.30
C LEU A 37 -27.11 25.54 1.85
N ILE A 38 -26.46 26.20 0.88
CA ILE A 38 -26.48 25.78 -0.54
C ILE A 38 -25.80 24.42 -0.72
N ILE A 39 -24.66 24.19 -0.06
CA ILE A 39 -23.96 22.89 -0.11
C ILE A 39 -24.83 21.78 0.47
N ALA A 40 -25.46 22.01 1.62
CA ALA A 40 -26.35 21.04 2.26
C ALA A 40 -27.57 20.70 1.38
N ALA A 41 -28.20 21.70 0.76
CA ALA A 41 -29.30 21.49 -0.17
C ALA A 41 -28.88 20.69 -1.42
N THR A 42 -27.67 20.95 -1.94
CA THR A 42 -27.13 20.24 -3.11
C THR A 42 -26.84 18.76 -2.78
N LEU A 43 -26.29 18.47 -1.60
CA LEU A 43 -26.05 17.10 -1.12
C LEU A 43 -27.35 16.31 -0.89
N LEU A 44 -28.40 16.97 -0.41
CA LEU A 44 -29.71 16.34 -0.26
C LEU A 44 -30.33 16.00 -1.63
N LEU A 45 -30.18 16.87 -2.62
CA LEU A 45 -30.67 16.62 -3.98
C LEU A 45 -29.94 15.44 -4.66
N THR A 46 -28.62 15.33 -4.49
CA THR A 46 -27.83 14.24 -5.11
C THR A 46 -28.06 12.88 -4.46
N THR A 47 -28.30 12.85 -3.15
CA THR A 47 -28.64 11.61 -2.44
C THR A 47 -30.03 11.09 -2.83
N MET A 48 -31.00 11.99 -3.01
CA MET A 48 -32.34 11.61 -3.49
C MET A 48 -32.30 11.06 -4.92
N THR A 49 -31.54 11.67 -5.84
CA THR A 49 -31.44 11.18 -7.22
C THR A 49 -30.75 9.80 -7.30
N MET A 50 -29.67 9.58 -6.54
CA MET A 50 -29.02 8.26 -6.44
C MET A 50 -29.98 7.17 -5.94
N THR A 51 -30.81 7.49 -4.93
CA THR A 51 -31.80 6.54 -4.39
C THR A 51 -32.86 6.17 -5.43
N ILE A 52 -33.31 7.14 -6.22
CA ILE A 52 -34.27 6.91 -7.32
C ILE A 52 -33.66 6.02 -8.41
N ILE A 53 -32.42 6.27 -8.81
CA ILE A 53 -31.73 5.48 -9.84
C ILE A 53 -31.54 4.02 -9.38
N GLN A 54 -31.16 3.80 -8.12
CA GLN A 54 -31.03 2.45 -7.55
C GLN A 54 -32.38 1.72 -7.47
N SER A 55 -33.46 2.45 -7.17
CA SER A 55 -34.81 1.88 -7.15
C SER A 55 -35.23 1.40 -8.55
N ILE A 56 -35.03 2.25 -9.57
CA ILE A 56 -35.33 1.91 -10.97
C ILE A 56 -34.53 0.68 -11.43
N ALA A 57 -33.23 0.65 -11.13
CA ALA A 57 -32.35 -0.46 -11.51
C ALA A 57 -32.78 -1.81 -10.91
N ARG A 58 -33.27 -1.83 -9.65
CA ARG A 58 -33.77 -3.06 -9.01
C ARG A 58 -35.06 -3.58 -9.65
N THR A 59 -35.95 -2.69 -10.06
CA THR A 59 -37.20 -3.09 -10.76
C THR A 59 -36.92 -3.71 -12.13
N THR A 60 -35.93 -3.21 -12.87
CA THR A 60 -35.59 -3.77 -14.20
C THR A 60 -34.97 -5.16 -14.13
N THR A 61 -34.16 -5.46 -13.10
CA THR A 61 -33.53 -6.79 -12.97
C THR A 61 -34.53 -7.86 -12.53
N SER A 62 -35.60 -7.48 -11.83
CA SER A 62 -36.64 -8.42 -11.37
C SER A 62 -37.55 -8.91 -12.49
N GLN A 63 -37.70 -8.19 -13.61
CA GLN A 63 -38.58 -8.61 -14.71
C GLN A 63 -37.92 -9.58 -15.69
N HIS A 64 -36.59 -9.73 -15.66
CA HIS A 64 -35.90 -10.55 -16.67
C HIS A 64 -35.77 -12.04 -16.32
N ASN A 65 -36.16 -12.46 -15.11
CA ASN A 65 -35.80 -13.78 -14.56
C ASN A 65 -36.95 -14.83 -14.55
N ASN A 66 -38.06 -14.59 -15.22
CA ASN A 66 -39.27 -15.43 -15.12
C ASN A 66 -39.67 -16.18 -16.40
N ASN A 67 -38.77 -16.55 -17.30
CA ASN A 67 -39.14 -17.40 -18.44
C ASN A 67 -37.99 -18.30 -18.95
N VAL A 68 -37.85 -19.52 -18.40
CA VAL A 68 -37.40 -20.73 -19.15
C VAL A 68 -37.97 -22.00 -18.47
N PRO A 69 -38.59 -22.95 -19.20
CA PRO A 69 -39.16 -24.19 -18.63
C PRO A 69 -38.16 -25.35 -18.54
N ARG A 70 -38.35 -26.20 -17.51
CA ARG A 70 -37.69 -27.51 -17.30
C ARG A 70 -38.28 -28.59 -18.22
N LEU A 71 -37.43 -29.45 -18.77
CA LEU A 71 -37.79 -30.76 -19.34
C LEU A 71 -36.82 -31.83 -18.85
N ALA A 72 -37.32 -33.06 -18.77
CA ALA A 72 -36.88 -34.13 -17.88
C ALA A 72 -36.43 -35.41 -18.60
N ARG A 73 -35.76 -36.30 -17.82
CA ARG A 73 -35.56 -37.77 -17.98
C ARG A 73 -34.62 -38.26 -19.10
N PHE A 74 -33.70 -39.17 -18.76
CA PHE A 74 -33.92 -40.63 -18.83
C PHE A 74 -32.81 -41.40 -18.10
N ARG A 75 -33.17 -42.63 -17.70
CA ARG A 75 -32.48 -43.63 -16.88
C ARG A 75 -32.47 -44.90 -17.73
N GLU A 76 -31.35 -45.59 -17.87
CA GLU A 76 -31.33 -47.02 -18.25
C GLU A 76 -30.16 -47.75 -17.57
N ASP A 77 -30.48 -48.98 -17.18
CA ASP A 77 -29.72 -49.96 -16.41
C ASP A 77 -28.89 -50.88 -17.35
N GLY A 78 -27.93 -51.63 -16.77
CA GLY A 78 -27.85 -53.08 -17.05
C GLY A 78 -26.50 -53.72 -17.41
N LEU A 79 -26.23 -54.83 -16.68
CA LEU A 79 -25.46 -56.05 -17.03
C LEU A 79 -23.91 -55.97 -16.93
N GLY A 80 -23.13 -56.85 -16.29
CA GLY A 80 -23.37 -58.14 -15.62
C GLY A 80 -22.34 -59.23 -16.05
N PHE A 81 -21.25 -59.42 -15.27
CA PHE A 81 -20.45 -60.66 -14.98
C PHE A 81 -19.94 -61.62 -16.11
N PRO A 82 -19.07 -62.65 -15.86
CA PRO A 82 -18.09 -62.94 -14.80
C PRO A 82 -16.69 -63.50 -15.27
N GLN A 83 -15.91 -63.88 -14.25
CA GLN A 83 -14.59 -64.53 -14.11
C GLN A 83 -14.23 -65.75 -14.98
N ASN A 84 -12.91 -65.99 -15.12
CA ASN A 84 -12.17 -67.27 -14.95
C ASN A 84 -10.73 -67.11 -15.53
N SER A 85 -9.67 -67.87 -15.25
CA SER A 85 -9.16 -68.73 -14.16
C SER A 85 -7.86 -69.39 -14.71
N ARG A 86 -7.02 -69.97 -13.82
CA ARG A 86 -5.84 -70.88 -14.05
C ARG A 86 -4.47 -70.25 -14.38
N ARG A 87 -3.36 -70.47 -13.64
CA ARG A 87 -2.61 -71.65 -13.10
C ARG A 87 -1.86 -72.49 -14.16
N GLU A 88 -0.52 -72.50 -14.04
CA GLU A 88 0.46 -73.62 -14.05
C GLU A 88 1.83 -73.12 -14.56
N GLN A 89 2.91 -73.12 -13.74
CA GLN A 89 3.84 -74.21 -13.38
C GLN A 89 4.77 -74.69 -14.52
N GLN A 90 6.08 -74.37 -14.40
CA GLN A 90 7.23 -75.29 -14.27
C GLN A 90 8.55 -74.80 -14.93
N LYS A 91 9.63 -74.97 -14.14
CA LYS A 91 11.10 -74.96 -14.41
C LYS A 91 11.53 -76.30 -15.06
N PRO A 92 12.83 -76.63 -15.30
CA PRO A 92 14.10 -75.86 -15.27
C PRO A 92 15.02 -76.12 -16.50
N GLY A 93 16.18 -75.44 -16.56
CA GLY A 93 17.31 -75.83 -17.41
C GLY A 93 18.56 -74.98 -17.17
N ILE A 94 19.68 -75.63 -16.87
CA ILE A 94 20.97 -75.11 -16.38
C ILE A 94 21.90 -74.76 -17.56
N ALA A 95 22.64 -73.64 -17.49
CA ALA A 95 24.11 -73.56 -17.61
C ALA A 95 24.63 -72.20 -18.13
N GLN A 96 25.37 -71.53 -17.25
CA GLN A 96 26.67 -70.88 -17.44
C GLN A 96 26.88 -69.63 -18.33
N HIS A 97 27.63 -68.72 -17.69
CA HIS A 97 28.61 -67.74 -18.18
C HIS A 97 28.22 -66.25 -18.34
N THR A 98 28.90 -65.48 -17.46
CA THR A 98 29.56 -64.17 -17.65
C THR A 98 28.80 -62.85 -17.43
N HIS A 99 29.31 -62.14 -16.41
CA HIS A 99 29.59 -60.72 -16.24
C HIS A 99 28.55 -59.63 -16.58
N ALA A 100 28.20 -58.91 -15.51
CA ALA A 100 28.09 -57.45 -15.38
C ALA A 100 27.08 -56.69 -16.26
N ASN A 101 25.97 -56.27 -15.63
CA ASN A 101 25.59 -54.85 -15.57
C ASN A 101 24.39 -54.65 -14.64
N ALA A 102 24.59 -53.85 -13.59
CA ALA A 102 23.53 -53.40 -12.69
C ALA A 102 23.01 -52.04 -13.20
N ASN A 103 21.84 -52.04 -13.83
CA ASN A 103 21.01 -50.85 -14.05
C ASN A 103 19.65 -51.12 -13.43
N ALA A 104 19.42 -50.55 -12.26
CA ALA A 104 18.16 -50.62 -11.54
C ALA A 104 17.26 -49.44 -11.97
N ASN A 105 16.27 -49.73 -12.81
CA ASN A 105 15.13 -48.82 -13.04
C ASN A 105 14.01 -49.18 -12.06
N ALA A 106 13.86 -48.38 -11.01
CA ALA A 106 12.71 -48.43 -10.11
C ALA A 106 11.59 -47.54 -10.68
N SER A 107 10.51 -48.16 -11.14
CA SER A 107 9.24 -47.48 -11.45
C SER A 107 8.41 -47.40 -10.17
N ALA A 108 8.30 -46.21 -9.59
CA ALA A 108 7.39 -45.92 -8.49
C ALA A 108 6.07 -45.38 -9.05
N ASN A 109 5.02 -46.17 -8.87
CA ASN A 109 3.64 -45.89 -9.23
C ASN A 109 3.03 -45.00 -8.13
N ALA A 110 2.84 -43.70 -8.40
CA ALA A 110 2.23 -42.78 -7.45
C ALA A 110 0.75 -42.55 -7.81
N ASN A 111 -0.12 -43.18 -7.03
CA ASN A 111 -1.56 -42.97 -7.01
C ASN A 111 -1.86 -41.56 -6.46
N ALA A 112 -2.23 -40.63 -7.34
CA ALA A 112 -2.63 -39.27 -6.97
C ALA A 112 -4.16 -39.15 -6.94
N ASN A 113 -4.76 -39.49 -5.78
CA ASN A 113 -6.11 -39.05 -5.44
C ASN A 113 -6.00 -38.04 -4.28
N SER A 114 -5.81 -36.77 -4.63
CA SER A 114 -6.05 -35.67 -3.69
C SER A 114 -6.93 -34.65 -4.38
N SER A 115 -8.18 -34.55 -3.93
CA SER A 115 -9.11 -33.50 -4.31
C SER A 115 -8.59 -32.17 -3.78
N THR A 116 -7.80 -31.48 -4.59
CA THR A 116 -7.42 -30.09 -4.32
C THR A 116 -8.48 -29.18 -4.90
N THR A 117 -9.07 -28.37 -4.03
CA THR A 117 -10.10 -27.39 -4.35
C THR A 117 -9.55 -26.40 -5.40
N PRO A 118 -10.26 -26.13 -6.52
CA PRO A 118 -9.75 -25.31 -7.63
C PRO A 118 -9.29 -23.90 -7.23
N ALA A 119 -9.78 -23.36 -6.11
CA ALA A 119 -9.43 -22.03 -5.62
C ALA A 119 -7.98 -21.88 -5.13
N ARG A 120 -7.29 -22.98 -4.78
CA ARG A 120 -5.86 -22.92 -4.39
C ARG A 120 -4.94 -22.82 -5.61
N PHE A 121 -5.22 -23.59 -6.66
CA PHE A 121 -4.39 -23.67 -7.87
C PHE A 121 -4.28 -22.34 -8.64
N PHE A 122 -5.32 -21.51 -8.66
CA PHE A 122 -5.27 -20.21 -9.34
C PHE A 122 -4.45 -19.15 -8.59
N ARG A 123 -4.22 -19.30 -7.28
CA ARG A 123 -3.38 -18.38 -6.51
C ARG A 123 -1.88 -18.64 -6.76
N ASP A 124 -1.52 -19.89 -7.01
CA ASP A 124 -0.12 -20.33 -7.15
C ASP A 124 0.50 -19.96 -8.51
N ALA A 125 -0.31 -19.80 -9.57
CA ALA A 125 0.19 -19.57 -10.93
C ALA A 125 0.39 -18.08 -11.32
N LEU A 126 -0.31 -17.14 -10.67
CA LEU A 126 -0.29 -15.71 -11.07
C LEU A 126 0.72 -14.84 -10.30
N TYR A 127 1.37 -15.40 -9.27
CA TYR A 127 2.36 -14.68 -8.46
C TYR A 127 3.55 -15.57 -8.13
N ALA A 128 4.06 -16.31 -9.11
CA ALA A 128 5.31 -17.03 -8.95
C ALA A 128 6.39 -16.00 -8.59
N CYS A 129 6.71 -15.91 -7.29
CA CYS A 129 7.75 -15.02 -6.84
C CYS A 129 9.04 -15.41 -7.56
N PRO A 130 9.75 -14.48 -8.22
CA PRO A 130 10.94 -14.87 -8.95
C PRO A 130 11.95 -15.44 -7.94
N GLN A 131 12.09 -16.77 -7.93
CA GLN A 131 12.91 -17.52 -6.99
C GLN A 131 14.40 -17.09 -7.08
N HIS A 132 14.77 -16.48 -8.20
CA HIS A 132 16.13 -16.04 -8.50
C HIS A 132 16.17 -14.57 -8.92
N GLN A 133 15.83 -13.66 -8.01
CA GLN A 133 16.25 -12.26 -8.17
C GLN A 133 17.72 -12.14 -7.78
N LYS A 134 18.52 -11.55 -8.66
CA LYS A 134 19.90 -11.17 -8.34
C LYS A 134 19.90 -10.26 -7.10
N PRO A 135 20.91 -10.36 -6.22
CA PRO A 135 21.08 -9.40 -5.12
C PRO A 135 21.01 -7.97 -5.65
N ILE A 136 20.35 -7.09 -4.89
CA ILE A 136 20.25 -5.68 -5.23
C ILE A 136 21.63 -5.06 -5.05
N THR A 137 22.13 -4.41 -6.10
CA THR A 137 23.34 -3.60 -6.09
C THR A 137 23.02 -2.19 -6.56
N PHE A 138 23.69 -1.22 -5.96
CA PHE A 138 23.64 0.21 -6.26
C PHE A 138 24.91 0.66 -7.00
N SER A 139 25.56 -0.26 -7.73
CA SER A 139 26.89 -0.08 -8.35
C SER A 139 27.01 1.11 -9.31
N ASN A 140 25.89 1.74 -9.70
CA ASN A 140 25.85 2.92 -10.57
C ASN A 140 25.46 4.23 -9.85
N VAL A 141 25.29 4.22 -8.53
CA VAL A 141 24.89 5.45 -7.79
C VAL A 141 26.07 6.43 -7.62
N SER A 142 27.31 5.99 -7.84
CA SER A 142 28.51 6.83 -7.70
C SER A 142 28.66 7.94 -8.76
N SER A 143 27.95 7.87 -9.89
CA SER A 143 28.00 8.89 -10.95
C SER A 143 26.83 9.88 -10.92
N THR A 144 25.77 9.58 -10.16
CA THR A 144 24.67 10.53 -9.93
C THR A 144 25.07 11.55 -8.87
N LYS A 145 25.96 12.46 -9.28
CA LYS A 145 26.26 13.76 -8.67
C LYS A 145 25.05 14.26 -7.90
N HIS A 146 25.14 14.23 -6.56
CA HIS A 146 24.18 14.75 -5.58
C HIS A 146 22.83 15.19 -6.17
N ARG A 147 21.91 14.25 -6.37
CA ARG A 147 20.49 14.60 -6.41
C ARG A 147 20.01 14.89 -4.98
N ILE A 148 20.60 15.92 -4.34
CA ILE A 148 19.88 16.72 -3.34
C ILE A 148 18.50 17.12 -3.90
N ASP A 149 18.41 17.17 -5.23
CA ASP A 149 17.21 17.35 -6.03
C ASP A 149 16.13 16.27 -5.88
N ALA A 150 16.49 15.07 -5.46
CA ALA A 150 15.55 13.96 -5.30
C ALA A 150 14.88 13.96 -3.93
N TYR A 151 15.21 14.90 -3.03
CA TYR A 151 14.67 14.92 -1.68
C TYR A 151 13.77 16.13 -1.44
N GLN A 152 12.47 15.90 -1.55
CA GLN A 152 11.49 16.98 -1.68
C GLN A 152 10.60 17.04 -0.42
N LEU A 153 9.90 15.97 -0.04
CA LEU A 153 8.92 16.05 1.05
C LEU A 153 9.47 15.91 2.48
N GLY A 154 10.35 14.93 2.73
CA GLY A 154 10.81 14.60 4.09
C GLY A 154 11.55 15.74 4.80
N ASP A 155 12.37 16.49 4.07
CA ASP A 155 13.12 17.62 4.61
C ASP A 155 12.29 18.90 4.67
N ILE A 156 11.52 19.23 3.62
CA ILE A 156 10.69 20.45 3.61
C ILE A 156 9.66 20.44 4.75
N VAL A 157 9.00 19.31 4.96
CA VAL A 157 8.01 19.16 6.03
C VAL A 157 8.71 19.16 7.40
N LYS A 158 9.87 18.51 7.54
CA LYS A 158 10.66 18.53 8.78
C LYS A 158 11.19 19.93 9.16
N PHE A 159 11.54 20.77 8.18
CA PHE A 159 11.92 22.17 8.42
C PHE A 159 10.72 23.03 8.85
N TYR A 160 9.51 22.67 8.45
CA TYR A 160 8.27 23.37 8.88
C TYR A 160 8.04 23.33 10.39
N ARG A 161 8.48 22.25 11.06
CA ARG A 161 8.33 22.08 12.52
C ARG A 161 9.19 23.03 13.36
N GLY A 162 10.22 23.65 12.77
CA GLY A 162 11.07 24.63 13.47
C GLY A 162 10.65 26.09 13.26
N ALA A 163 9.63 26.32 12.44
CA ALA A 163 9.20 27.63 11.96
C ALA A 163 7.84 28.04 12.55
N GLU A 164 7.61 27.76 13.83
CA GLU A 164 6.48 28.33 14.59
C GLU A 164 6.57 29.86 14.72
N SER A 165 7.68 30.47 14.33
CA SER A 165 7.68 31.90 14.01
C SER A 165 7.23 32.07 12.55
N GLU A 166 6.14 32.82 12.34
CA GLU A 166 5.73 33.35 11.03
C GLU A 166 6.88 34.05 10.27
N HIS A 167 8.00 34.35 10.95
CA HIS A 167 9.19 34.97 10.41
C HIS A 167 10.27 34.01 9.88
N ALA A 168 10.21 32.70 10.13
CA ALA A 168 11.25 31.77 9.61
C ALA A 168 11.08 31.40 8.12
N PHE A 169 9.97 31.79 7.49
CA PHE A 169 9.75 31.62 6.04
C PHE A 169 9.96 32.88 5.22
N THR A 170 10.03 34.04 5.87
CA THR A 170 10.80 35.17 5.37
C THR A 170 12.21 34.98 5.88
N LEU A 171 13.12 34.45 5.04
CA LEU A 171 14.48 34.99 5.12
C LEU A 171 14.32 36.53 5.16
N PRO A 172 15.09 37.29 5.97
CA PRO A 172 14.89 38.73 6.21
C PRO A 172 14.70 39.61 4.96
N ASN A 173 14.90 39.04 3.76
CA ASN A 173 14.86 39.66 2.45
C ASN A 173 13.74 39.10 1.52
N GLY A 174 12.73 38.37 2.02
CA GLY A 174 11.61 37.89 1.18
C GLY A 174 11.92 36.69 0.25
N ILE A 175 13.02 35.99 0.49
CA ILE A 175 13.45 34.87 -0.36
C ILE A 175 12.61 33.62 -0.05
N ARG A 176 11.82 33.18 -1.04
CA ARG A 176 11.09 31.89 -1.01
C ARG A 176 12.06 30.78 -0.59
N PRO A 177 11.63 29.77 0.21
CA PRO A 177 12.48 28.62 0.51
C PRO A 177 13.01 28.06 -0.81
N GLN A 178 14.34 28.09 -0.99
CA GLN A 178 15.03 27.72 -2.23
C GLN A 178 14.51 26.39 -2.84
N PRO A 179 14.11 25.36 -2.07
CA PRO A 179 13.59 24.13 -2.63
C PRO A 179 12.38 24.31 -3.54
N CYS A 180 11.45 25.23 -3.25
CA CYS A 180 10.26 25.44 -4.09
C CYS A 180 10.48 26.31 -5.33
N ARG A 181 11.65 26.95 -5.42
CA ARG A 181 12.11 27.57 -6.67
C ARG A 181 12.61 26.49 -7.64
N ARG A 182 13.24 25.43 -7.11
CA ARG A 182 13.82 24.33 -7.89
C ARG A 182 12.82 23.21 -8.18
N PHE A 183 11.95 22.88 -7.21
CA PHE A 183 10.95 21.81 -7.26
C PHE A 183 9.55 22.39 -7.07
N ASN A 184 9.20 23.32 -7.95
CA ASN A 184 7.93 24.06 -7.89
C ASN A 184 6.67 23.17 -8.02
N HIS A 185 6.82 21.93 -8.51
CA HIS A 185 5.75 20.94 -8.67
C HIS A 185 5.83 19.76 -7.69
N SER A 186 6.76 19.79 -6.74
CA SER A 186 6.83 18.74 -5.71
C SER A 186 5.58 18.73 -4.82
N ILE A 187 5.20 17.55 -4.32
CA ILE A 187 4.20 17.34 -3.27
C ILE A 187 4.51 18.26 -2.09
N ALA A 188 5.78 18.38 -1.74
CA ALA A 188 6.25 19.22 -0.66
C ALA A 188 5.94 20.70 -0.85
N CYS A 189 6.21 21.22 -2.05
CA CYS A 189 5.92 22.62 -2.36
C CYS A 189 4.44 22.89 -2.55
N SER A 190 3.70 21.93 -3.10
CA SER A 190 2.24 21.99 -3.16
C SER A 190 1.65 22.02 -1.74
N TYR A 191 2.13 21.16 -0.84
CA TYR A 191 1.75 21.13 0.56
C TYR A 191 2.03 22.47 1.25
N VAL A 192 3.25 23.02 1.14
CA VAL A 192 3.61 24.30 1.75
C VAL A 192 2.75 25.45 1.24
N ARG A 193 2.42 25.49 -0.06
CA ARG A 193 1.56 26.53 -0.63
C ARG A 193 0.13 26.45 -0.09
N ALA A 194 -0.44 25.25 -0.03
CA ALA A 194 -1.79 25.04 0.46
C ALA A 194 -1.89 25.21 1.99
N TYR A 195 -0.88 24.76 2.74
CA TYR A 195 -0.83 24.81 4.21
C TYR A 195 -0.88 26.23 4.78
N ARG A 196 -0.32 27.23 4.08
CA ARG A 196 -0.31 28.64 4.53
C ARG A 196 -1.69 29.19 4.89
N HIS A 197 -2.76 28.50 4.52
CA HIS A 197 -4.14 28.88 4.77
C HIS A 197 -4.84 28.07 5.88
N SER A 198 -4.24 27.00 6.43
CA SER A 198 -4.94 26.05 7.31
C SER A 198 -4.53 26.05 8.79
N GLY A 199 -3.37 26.60 9.15
CA GLY A 199 -2.99 26.93 10.54
C GLY A 199 -2.63 25.75 11.48
N THR A 200 -2.91 24.49 11.13
CA THR A 200 -2.67 23.32 12.01
C THR A 200 -1.64 22.34 11.46
N TYR A 201 -0.46 22.23 12.08
CA TYR A 201 0.63 21.37 11.58
C TYR A 201 0.75 20.04 12.35
N PRO A 202 0.93 18.88 11.66
CA PRO A 202 0.76 18.69 10.22
C PRO A 202 -0.72 18.62 9.83
N ASN A 203 -1.06 19.18 8.67
CA ASN A 203 -2.42 19.14 8.14
C ASN A 203 -2.56 17.96 7.16
N MET A 204 -3.14 16.86 7.61
CA MET A 204 -3.21 15.66 6.77
C MET A 204 -4.21 15.77 5.63
N GLU A 205 -5.20 16.67 5.73
CA GLU A 205 -6.16 16.99 4.67
C GLU A 205 -5.46 17.64 3.48
N VAL A 206 -4.64 18.67 3.73
CA VAL A 206 -3.84 19.32 2.70
C VAL A 206 -2.84 18.33 2.10
N LEU A 207 -2.19 17.51 2.92
CA LEU A 207 -1.23 16.52 2.41
C LEU A 207 -1.91 15.47 1.52
N ASP A 208 -3.11 15.04 1.88
CA ASP A 208 -3.91 14.10 1.09
C ASP A 208 -4.34 14.71 -0.24
N GLU A 209 -4.81 15.96 -0.24
CA GLU A 209 -5.23 16.70 -1.44
C GLU A 209 -4.09 16.85 -2.46
N VAL A 210 -2.88 17.17 -2.00
CA VAL A 210 -1.74 17.43 -2.89
C VAL A 210 -0.94 16.18 -3.26
N THR A 211 -1.23 15.03 -2.64
CA THR A 211 -0.54 13.77 -2.93
C THR A 211 -1.40 12.94 -3.88
N PRO A 212 -0.99 12.68 -5.12
CA PRO A 212 -1.80 11.89 -6.05
C PRO A 212 -2.01 10.46 -5.52
N LEU A 213 -3.20 9.91 -5.78
CA LEU A 213 -3.48 8.50 -5.58
C LEU A 213 -2.97 7.71 -6.79
N VAL A 214 -2.22 6.64 -6.54
CA VAL A 214 -1.69 5.74 -7.57
C VAL A 214 -2.62 4.53 -7.70
N GLU A 215 -3.13 4.30 -8.91
CA GLU A 215 -3.97 3.16 -9.25
C GLU A 215 -3.30 2.23 -10.28
N PRO A 216 -3.45 0.89 -10.16
CA PRO A 216 -4.12 0.19 -9.06
C PRO A 216 -3.34 0.33 -7.74
N ARG A 217 -4.05 0.50 -6.62
CA ARG A 217 -3.43 0.57 -5.29
C ARG A 217 -2.55 -0.66 -5.01
N PRO A 218 -1.27 -0.48 -4.62
CA PRO A 218 -0.40 -1.61 -4.30
C PRO A 218 -0.93 -2.35 -3.07
N GLU A 219 -0.86 -3.69 -3.09
CA GLU A 219 -1.34 -4.54 -2.00
C GLU A 219 -0.61 -4.22 -0.69
N ALA A 220 0.73 -4.29 -0.71
CA ALA A 220 1.57 -3.93 0.40
C ALA A 220 2.83 -3.18 -0.06
N VAL A 221 3.20 -2.14 0.68
CA VAL A 221 4.44 -1.40 0.47
C VAL A 221 5.23 -1.35 1.76
N MET A 222 6.53 -1.67 1.69
CA MET A 222 7.46 -1.55 2.81
C MET A 222 8.45 -0.44 2.51
N HIS A 223 8.51 0.57 3.38
CA HIS A 223 9.54 1.59 3.30
C HIS A 223 10.77 1.14 4.10
N LEU A 224 11.97 1.23 3.52
CA LEU A 224 13.22 1.01 4.25
C LEU A 224 14.02 2.31 4.31
N ARG A 225 14.55 2.62 5.49
CA ARG A 225 15.44 3.77 5.66
C ARG A 225 16.85 3.36 5.25
N LEU A 226 17.36 3.89 4.15
CA LEU A 226 18.71 3.65 3.65
C LEU A 226 19.56 4.93 3.71
N GLY A 227 20.82 4.85 3.28
CA GLY A 227 21.68 6.02 3.17
C GLY A 227 22.29 6.42 4.51
N ASP A 228 22.11 7.66 4.95
CA ASP A 228 22.84 8.28 6.07
C ASP A 228 22.71 7.55 7.43
N VAL A 229 21.71 6.68 7.55
CA VAL A 229 21.49 5.80 8.70
C VAL A 229 22.12 4.41 8.62
N ALA A 230 22.50 3.96 7.41
CA ALA A 230 23.04 2.63 7.20
C ALA A 230 24.52 2.57 7.61
N LYS A 231 24.77 2.22 8.87
CA LYS A 231 26.13 2.13 9.42
C LYS A 231 26.40 0.75 10.00
N GLY A 232 27.12 -0.08 9.25
CA GLY A 232 27.41 -1.44 9.68
C GLY A 232 26.22 -2.38 9.48
N ASP A 233 26.19 -3.46 10.27
CA ASP A 233 25.18 -4.50 10.18
C ASP A 233 23.93 -4.20 11.02
N CYS A 234 23.17 -3.18 10.60
CA CYS A 234 21.97 -2.72 11.29
C CYS A 234 20.76 -3.66 11.17
N TRP A 235 20.88 -4.71 10.36
CA TRP A 235 19.86 -5.75 10.29
C TRP A 235 19.94 -6.67 11.51
N ASN A 236 21.17 -7.09 11.86
CA ASN A 236 21.43 -8.02 12.96
C ASN A 236 21.75 -7.34 14.29
N LYS A 237 22.03 -6.03 14.29
CA LYS A 237 22.45 -5.27 15.48
C LYS A 237 21.64 -4.00 15.62
N ASP A 238 21.35 -3.60 16.87
CA ASP A 238 20.66 -2.35 17.13
C ASP A 238 21.50 -1.17 16.64
N CYS A 239 20.95 -0.41 15.69
CA CYS A 239 21.58 0.74 15.07
C CYS A 239 20.86 2.02 15.47
N LYS A 240 20.85 2.34 16.78
CA LYS A 240 20.38 3.64 17.28
C LYS A 240 21.56 4.57 17.46
N ILE A 241 21.69 5.55 16.56
CA ILE A 241 22.74 6.56 16.61
C ILE A 241 22.14 7.85 17.15
N LYS A 242 22.61 8.28 18.32
CA LYS A 242 22.31 9.63 18.83
C LYS A 242 23.08 10.65 17.98
N LEU A 243 22.36 11.63 17.42
CA LEU A 243 23.01 12.76 16.73
C LEU A 243 23.73 13.66 17.74
N ARG A 244 24.78 14.38 17.29
CA ARG A 244 25.58 15.30 18.13
C ARG A 244 24.75 16.31 18.92
N THR A 245 23.58 16.69 18.40
CA THR A 245 22.64 17.61 19.07
C THR A 245 21.85 16.96 20.22
N GLY A 246 22.08 15.68 20.53
CA GLY A 246 21.51 14.93 21.67
C GLY A 246 20.03 14.58 21.56
N THR A 247 19.26 15.34 20.79
CA THR A 247 17.78 15.27 20.77
C THR A 247 17.20 14.31 19.74
N LYS A 248 17.99 13.86 18.77
CA LYS A 248 17.51 13.06 17.64
C LYS A 248 18.27 11.74 17.54
N ILE A 249 17.51 10.65 17.44
CA ILE A 249 18.02 9.30 17.20
C ILE A 249 17.78 8.94 15.73
N GLN A 250 18.85 8.60 15.03
CA GLN A 250 18.78 7.92 13.74
C GLN A 250 18.75 6.42 13.99
N TYR A 251 17.86 5.71 13.31
CA TYR A 251 17.75 4.27 13.45
C TYR A 251 17.24 3.61 12.18
N GLN A 252 17.56 2.32 12.06
CA GLN A 252 16.98 1.34 11.16
C GLN A 252 16.38 0.22 12.02
N PHE A 253 15.33 -0.42 11.52
CA PHE A 253 14.74 -1.58 12.21
C PHE A 253 15.61 -2.82 12.01
N THR A 254 15.78 -3.61 13.06
CA THR A 254 16.47 -4.90 13.04
C THR A 254 15.53 -6.02 12.58
N GLU A 255 16.07 -7.22 12.30
CA GLU A 255 15.24 -8.41 12.06
C GLU A 255 14.25 -8.65 13.21
N LYS A 256 14.74 -8.51 14.45
CA LYS A 256 13.94 -8.67 15.66
C LYS A 256 12.76 -7.70 15.72
N ASP A 257 12.93 -6.48 15.20
CA ASP A 257 11.83 -5.51 15.13
C ASP A 257 10.77 -5.97 14.11
N TYR A 258 11.17 -6.52 12.96
CA TYR A 258 10.22 -7.08 11.99
C TYR A 258 9.51 -8.34 12.50
N ASP A 259 10.18 -9.13 13.35
CA ASP A 259 9.56 -10.31 13.96
C ASP A 259 8.32 -9.97 14.79
N THR A 260 8.21 -8.74 15.31
CA THR A 260 7.01 -8.29 16.05
C THR A 260 5.75 -8.19 15.18
N ILE A 261 5.90 -8.13 13.86
CA ILE A 261 4.79 -8.06 12.88
C ILE A 261 4.84 -9.25 11.89
N ARG A 262 5.54 -10.32 12.26
CA ARG A 262 5.82 -11.46 11.37
C ARG A 262 4.55 -12.12 10.85
N ASP A 263 3.56 -12.28 11.72
CA ASP A 263 2.31 -12.98 11.39
C ASP A 263 1.44 -12.17 10.43
N GLU A 264 1.50 -10.85 10.50
CA GLU A 264 0.81 -9.98 9.54
C GLU A 264 1.55 -9.92 8.21
N LEU A 265 2.88 -10.05 8.22
CA LEU A 265 3.69 -10.06 7.00
C LEU A 265 3.49 -11.34 6.19
N LYS A 266 3.47 -12.53 6.82
CA LYS A 266 3.30 -13.82 6.10
C LYS A 266 1.96 -13.93 5.35
N ASP A 267 0.95 -13.18 5.78
CA ASP A 267 -0.37 -13.16 5.14
C ASP A 267 -0.41 -12.29 3.88
N LEU A 268 0.67 -11.55 3.60
CA LEU A 268 0.80 -10.71 2.41
C LEU A 268 1.40 -11.52 1.26
N GLY A 269 0.78 -11.47 0.07
CA GLY A 269 1.31 -12.17 -1.10
C GLY A 269 2.56 -11.49 -1.65
N THR A 270 2.45 -10.21 -2.00
CA THR A 270 3.57 -9.41 -2.53
C THR A 270 3.78 -8.14 -1.72
N ILE A 271 5.03 -7.83 -1.37
CA ILE A 271 5.42 -6.57 -0.74
C ILE A 271 6.37 -5.82 -1.67
N THR A 272 5.97 -4.62 -2.10
CA THR A 272 6.87 -3.73 -2.83
C THR A 272 7.73 -2.94 -1.85
N ILE A 273 9.04 -3.05 -1.94
CA ILE A 273 9.99 -2.30 -1.13
C ILE A 273 10.31 -0.97 -1.82
N VAL A 274 10.07 0.13 -1.12
CA VAL A 274 10.50 1.49 -1.50
C VAL A 274 11.65 1.91 -0.60
N ALA A 275 12.79 2.21 -1.21
CA ALA A 275 14.01 2.51 -0.48
C ALA A 275 15.00 3.21 -1.40
N ASN A 276 15.58 4.32 -0.95
CA ASN A 276 16.50 5.11 -1.75
C ASN A 276 17.76 5.50 -0.96
N PRO A 277 18.97 5.06 -1.37
CA PRO A 277 20.22 5.41 -0.71
C PRO A 277 20.78 6.80 -1.12
N SER A 278 20.10 7.58 -1.95
CA SER A 278 20.63 8.82 -2.60
C SER A 278 21.10 9.93 -1.65
N HIS A 279 20.92 9.79 -0.34
CA HIS A 279 21.44 10.71 0.68
C HIS A 279 22.95 10.67 0.87
N VAL A 280 23.63 9.67 0.32
CA VAL A 280 25.04 9.45 0.58
C VAL A 280 25.80 9.15 -0.69
N SER A 281 26.97 9.75 -0.81
CA SER A 281 27.98 9.41 -1.81
C SER A 281 29.07 8.49 -1.25
N ASN A 282 29.05 8.23 0.06
CA ASN A 282 30.04 7.37 0.71
C ASN A 282 29.84 5.91 0.26
N PRO A 283 30.84 5.29 -0.39
CA PRO A 283 30.72 3.92 -0.91
C PRO A 283 30.40 2.89 0.17
N SER A 284 30.99 3.03 1.37
CA SER A 284 30.72 2.11 2.48
C SER A 284 29.28 2.19 2.95
N THR A 285 28.70 3.39 3.02
CA THR A 285 27.28 3.57 3.39
C THR A 285 26.33 3.03 2.33
N ILE A 286 26.70 3.15 1.04
CA ILE A 286 25.96 2.53 -0.06
C ILE A 286 26.00 0.99 0.10
N ALA A 287 27.19 0.40 0.31
CA ALA A 287 27.34 -1.03 0.53
C ALA A 287 26.54 -1.53 1.75
N TRP A 288 26.51 -0.76 2.86
CA TRP A 288 25.65 -1.10 4.01
C TRP A 288 24.16 -1.03 3.67
N SER A 289 23.75 -0.07 2.85
CA SER A 289 22.37 0.03 2.37
C SER A 289 21.99 -1.16 1.49
N GLU A 290 22.89 -1.61 0.59
CA GLU A 290 22.71 -2.82 -0.23
C GLU A 290 22.57 -4.06 0.66
N LYS A 291 23.47 -4.22 1.64
CA LYS A 291 23.41 -5.34 2.57
C LYS A 291 22.08 -5.36 3.32
N TYR A 292 21.65 -4.21 3.83
CA TYR A 292 20.41 -4.08 4.59
C TYR A 292 19.16 -4.42 3.77
N ILE A 293 19.02 -3.89 2.55
CA ILE A 293 17.87 -4.23 1.69
C ILE A 293 17.87 -5.72 1.29
N ASN A 294 19.04 -6.30 0.99
CA ASN A 294 19.13 -7.72 0.66
C ASN A 294 18.74 -8.61 1.84
N HIS A 295 19.07 -8.24 3.07
CA HIS A 295 18.59 -8.94 4.27
C HIS A 295 17.07 -8.83 4.42
N ALA A 296 16.49 -7.65 4.23
CA ALA A 296 15.03 -7.48 4.28
C ALA A 296 14.31 -8.34 3.23
N MET A 297 14.84 -8.38 2.00
CA MET A 297 14.30 -9.25 0.95
C MET A 297 14.43 -10.73 1.32
N ALA A 298 15.58 -11.16 1.83
CA ALA A 298 15.77 -12.54 2.25
C ALA A 298 14.82 -12.91 3.40
N TYR A 299 14.60 -12.02 4.36
CA TYR A 299 13.65 -12.19 5.45
C TYR A 299 12.23 -12.42 4.95
N LEU A 300 11.73 -11.53 4.08
CA LEU A 300 10.39 -11.66 3.50
C LEU A 300 10.22 -12.98 2.71
N ARG A 301 11.24 -13.38 1.94
CA ARG A 301 11.22 -14.68 1.25
C ARG A 301 11.14 -15.86 2.20
N ARG A 302 11.84 -15.83 3.36
CA ARG A 302 11.73 -16.87 4.39
C ARG A 302 10.32 -16.95 5.00
N LEU A 303 9.54 -15.87 4.95
CA LEU A 303 8.14 -15.85 5.37
C LEU A 303 7.17 -16.35 4.29
N GLY A 304 7.66 -16.72 3.10
CA GLY A 304 6.83 -17.07 1.94
C GLY A 304 6.24 -15.87 1.21
N VAL A 305 6.66 -14.65 1.54
CA VAL A 305 6.23 -13.41 0.90
C VAL A 305 7.09 -13.13 -0.32
N CYS A 306 6.50 -12.54 -1.38
CA CYS A 306 7.28 -12.08 -2.52
C CYS A 306 7.73 -10.61 -2.39
N PRO A 307 9.01 -10.33 -2.06
CA PRO A 307 9.52 -8.97 -2.09
C PRO A 307 9.82 -8.51 -3.52
N VAL A 308 9.41 -7.30 -3.85
CA VAL A 308 9.74 -6.62 -5.11
C VAL A 308 10.41 -5.29 -4.78
N TYR A 309 11.67 -5.11 -5.13
CA TYR A 309 12.30 -3.80 -4.99
C TYR A 309 11.89 -2.87 -6.15
N ARG A 310 11.35 -1.69 -5.84
CA ARG A 310 10.88 -0.70 -6.83
C ARG A 310 12.02 -0.02 -7.60
N GLY A 311 13.26 -0.18 -7.14
CA GLY A 311 14.41 0.56 -7.67
C GLY A 311 14.54 1.95 -7.07
N ILE A 312 15.55 2.68 -7.50
CA ILE A 312 15.79 4.07 -7.08
C ILE A 312 14.85 4.99 -7.86
N ARG A 313 13.97 5.69 -7.16
CA ARG A 313 12.99 6.65 -7.72
C ARG A 313 13.10 8.01 -7.04
N ASP A 314 12.38 8.98 -7.60
CA ASP A 314 12.21 10.28 -6.94
C ASP A 314 11.40 10.11 -5.65
N ALA A 315 11.72 10.89 -4.62
CA ALA A 315 11.03 10.76 -3.34
C ALA A 315 9.53 11.01 -3.46
N ASP A 316 9.07 11.98 -4.26
CA ASP A 316 7.64 12.25 -4.37
C ASP A 316 6.89 11.11 -5.08
N ASP A 317 7.51 10.44 -6.06
CA ASP A 317 6.97 9.23 -6.67
C ASP A 317 6.85 8.09 -5.65
N ASP A 318 7.91 7.84 -4.88
CA ASP A 318 7.90 6.83 -3.82
C ASP A 318 6.88 7.18 -2.72
N PHE A 319 6.70 8.47 -2.41
CA PHE A 319 5.70 8.94 -1.45
C PHE A 319 4.29 8.67 -1.95
N ALA A 320 3.95 9.12 -3.15
CA ALA A 320 2.62 8.90 -3.74
C ALA A 320 2.32 7.40 -3.86
N PHE A 321 3.28 6.60 -4.32
CA PHE A 321 3.13 5.16 -4.45
C PHE A 321 2.90 4.48 -3.08
N ALA A 322 3.77 4.76 -2.09
CA ALA A 322 3.65 4.16 -0.76
C ALA A 322 2.37 4.57 -0.04
N THR A 323 1.96 5.84 -0.17
CA THR A 323 0.75 6.36 0.47
C THR A 323 -0.54 5.90 -0.18
N SER A 324 -0.46 5.28 -1.36
CA SER A 324 -1.59 4.64 -2.04
C SER A 324 -1.79 3.18 -1.64
N ALA A 325 -0.87 2.60 -0.86
CA ALA A 325 -0.93 1.18 -0.49
C ALA A 325 -2.16 0.81 0.35
N LYS A 326 -2.57 -0.46 0.26
CA LYS A 326 -3.60 -1.02 1.15
C LYS A 326 -2.99 -1.37 2.51
N VAL A 327 -1.77 -1.92 2.51
CA VAL A 327 -0.96 -2.19 3.71
C VAL A 327 0.38 -1.47 3.57
N PHE A 328 0.81 -0.76 4.61
CA PHE A 328 2.10 -0.07 4.64
C PHE A 328 2.95 -0.53 5.81
N VAL A 329 4.15 -1.05 5.54
CA VAL A 329 5.13 -1.40 6.55
C VAL A 329 6.09 -0.23 6.75
N GLN A 330 6.09 0.32 7.95
CA GLN A 330 6.79 1.55 8.27
C GLN A 330 8.30 1.31 8.48
N GLY A 331 9.17 2.10 7.83
CA GLY A 331 10.63 1.99 7.96
C GLY A 331 11.30 2.94 8.97
N GLY A 332 10.50 3.82 9.59
CA GLY A 332 10.94 4.76 10.62
C GLY A 332 11.29 6.16 10.11
N GLY A 333 11.53 7.09 11.06
CA GLY A 333 11.79 8.51 10.75
C GLY A 333 10.55 9.32 10.35
N GLY A 334 10.72 10.63 10.14
CA GLY A 334 9.60 11.55 9.86
C GLY A 334 8.89 11.27 8.54
N TYR A 335 9.65 10.99 7.49
CA TYR A 335 9.13 10.70 6.15
C TYR A 335 8.18 9.49 6.15
N SER A 336 8.62 8.37 6.72
CA SER A 336 7.79 7.17 6.84
C SER A 336 6.59 7.34 7.78
N ARG A 337 6.68 8.21 8.80
CA ARG A 337 5.51 8.58 9.63
C ARG A 337 4.44 9.34 8.86
N PHE A 338 4.83 10.23 7.94
CA PHE A 338 3.85 10.91 7.08
C PHE A 338 3.17 9.95 6.13
N MET A 339 3.93 9.02 5.54
CA MET A 339 3.36 7.95 4.72
C MET A 339 2.33 7.15 5.51
N ALA A 340 2.70 6.67 6.70
CA ALA A 340 1.80 5.91 7.58
C ALA A 340 0.50 6.67 7.90
N LYS A 341 0.59 7.95 8.29
CA LYS A 341 -0.59 8.78 8.58
C LYS A 341 -1.50 8.91 7.37
N LEU A 342 -0.94 9.10 6.18
CA LEU A 342 -1.73 9.28 4.97
C LEU A 342 -2.36 7.95 4.51
N VAL A 343 -1.65 6.83 4.63
CA VAL A 343 -2.21 5.49 4.37
C VAL A 343 -3.42 5.24 5.27
N MET A 344 -3.31 5.50 6.58
CA MET A 344 -4.43 5.35 7.52
C MET A 344 -5.61 6.27 7.16
N LYS A 345 -5.33 7.53 6.81
CA LYS A 345 -6.38 8.47 6.37
C LYS A 345 -7.13 7.98 5.13
N ARG A 346 -6.42 7.28 4.22
CA ARG A 346 -6.98 6.65 3.01
C ARG A 346 -7.58 5.25 3.26
N GLY A 347 -7.80 4.89 4.53
CA GLY A 347 -8.39 3.61 4.92
C GLY A 347 -7.48 2.39 4.74
N GLY A 348 -6.17 2.60 4.56
CA GLY A 348 -5.19 1.52 4.58
C GLY A 348 -4.76 1.13 6.00
N ARG A 349 -4.06 0.01 6.11
CA ARG A 349 -3.49 -0.51 7.37
C ARG A 349 -1.99 -0.20 7.44
N VAL A 350 -1.48 0.14 8.62
CA VAL A 350 -0.05 0.34 8.86
C VAL A 350 0.48 -0.74 9.81
N LEU A 351 1.62 -1.34 9.48
CA LEU A 351 2.37 -2.26 10.32
C LEU A 351 3.67 -1.56 10.76
N THR A 352 3.92 -1.49 12.07
CA THR A 352 5.09 -0.80 12.62
C THR A 352 6.01 -1.80 13.30
N PRO A 353 7.17 -2.14 12.70
CA PRO A 353 8.17 -3.00 13.33
C PRO A 353 8.62 -2.44 14.68
N GLY A 354 8.81 -3.31 15.66
CA GLY A 354 9.31 -2.94 16.99
C GLY A 354 8.34 -2.09 17.82
N ALA A 355 7.14 -1.78 17.30
CA ALA A 355 6.04 -1.42 18.17
C ALA A 355 5.78 -2.66 19.02
N GLN A 356 6.21 -2.62 20.28
CA GLN A 356 5.61 -3.53 21.24
C GLN A 356 4.10 -3.32 21.12
N VAL A 357 3.33 -4.39 21.30
CA VAL A 357 1.90 -4.25 21.63
C VAL A 357 1.85 -3.59 23.02
N GLU A 358 2.31 -2.34 23.12
CA GLU A 358 1.72 -1.37 24.01
C GLU A 358 0.30 -1.30 23.50
N SER A 359 -0.54 -2.14 24.09
CA SER A 359 -1.97 -2.01 24.03
C SER A 359 -2.23 -0.51 24.05
N LEU A 360 -2.94 -0.04 23.04
CA LEU A 360 -3.65 1.22 23.04
C LEU A 360 -4.66 1.16 24.21
N SER A 361 -4.16 1.16 25.44
CA SER A 361 -4.89 1.52 26.63
C SER A 361 -4.99 3.03 26.56
N ASN A 362 -6.14 3.44 26.02
CA ASN A 362 -6.72 4.76 25.92
C ASN A 362 -6.15 5.84 26.86
#